data_AF-A0A0Q5KAE8-F1
#
_entry.id   AF-A0A0Q5KAE8-F1
#
_cell.length_a   1.000
_cell.length_b   1.000
_cell.length_c   1.000
_cell.angle_alpha   90.00
_cell.angle_beta   90.00
_cell.angle_gamma   90.00
#
_symmetry.space_group_name_H-M   'P 1'
#
loop_
_entity.id
_entity.type
_entity.pdbx_description
1 polymer ?
#
loop_
_entity_poly.entity_id
_entity_poly.type
_entity_poly.pdbx_seq_one_letter_code
_entity_poly.pdbx_strand_id
1 'polypeptide(L)' 'MELDDPNLPPFARSWALIGADAVSEWVGRAEGGVACDAVEDLAVTLLVIIEQQAKVIAEMALRIERLASD' A
#
# COMPACT_ATOMS: atom_id res chain seq x y z
N MET A 1 11.49 1.13 1.94
CA MET A 1 10.13 0.73 1.54
C MET A 1 9.86 1.35 0.20
N GLU A 2 9.46 0.57 -0.80
CA GLU A 2 9.40 1.01 -2.20
C GLU A 2 7.94 0.96 -2.66
N LEU A 3 7.16 1.96 -2.24
CA LEU A 3 5.73 2.06 -2.53
C LEU A 3 5.44 2.39 -4.01
N ASP A 4 6.49 2.76 -4.74
CA ASP A 4 6.48 3.10 -6.17
C ASP A 4 7.25 2.07 -7.00
N ASP A 5 7.10 0.78 -6.71
CA ASP A 5 7.78 -0.28 -7.46
C ASP A 5 7.36 -0.24 -8.96
N PRO A 6 8.29 0.08 -9.88
CA PRO A 6 7.99 0.19 -11.31
C PRO A 6 7.67 -1.15 -11.97
N ASN A 7 7.92 -2.27 -11.28
CA ASN A 7 7.60 -3.61 -11.76
C ASN A 7 6.15 -4.02 -11.46
N LEU A 8 5.43 -3.24 -10.66
CA LEU A 8 4.02 -3.48 -10.40
C LEU A 8 3.14 -3.02 -11.58
N PRO A 9 2.09 -3.79 -11.92
CA PRO A 9 1.06 -3.33 -12.84
C PRO A 9 0.46 -1.99 -12.40
N PRO A 10 0.00 -1.13 -13.33
CA PRO A 10 -0.49 0.22 -13.01
C PRO A 10 -1.57 0.27 -11.91
N PHE A 11 -2.49 -0.69 -11.88
CA PHE A 11 -3.55 -0.75 -10.86
C PHE A 11 -3.02 -1.11 -9.47
N ALA A 12 -2.04 -2.02 -9.38
CA ALA A 12 -1.41 -2.41 -8.11
C ALA A 12 -0.54 -1.29 -7.54
N ARG A 13 0.19 -0.60 -8.41
CA ARG A 13 0.92 0.63 -8.07
C ARG A 13 -0.03 1.73 -7.60
N SER A 14 -1.16 1.94 -8.29
CA SER A 14 -2.18 2.90 -7.85
C SER A 14 -2.75 2.57 -6.48
N TRP A 15 -2.96 1.28 -6.16
CA TRP A 15 -3.37 0.86 -4.82
C TRP A 15 -2.34 1.25 -3.75
N ALA A 16 -1.05 0.99 -4.01
CA ALA A 16 0.03 1.33 -3.09
C ALA A 16 0.10 2.84 -2.81
N LEU A 17 0.03 3.66 -3.86
CA LEU A 17 0.12 5.12 -3.75
C LEU A 17 -1.10 5.71 -2.99
N ILE A 18 -2.32 5.29 -3.33
CA ILE A 18 -3.53 5.75 -2.64
C ILE A 18 -3.49 5.36 -1.16
N GLY A 19 -3.04 4.15 -0.85
CA GLY A 19 -2.87 3.70 0.53
C GLY A 19 -1.84 4.53 1.29
N ALA A 20 -0.70 4.84 0.65
CA ALA A 20 0.36 5.66 1.24
C ALA A 20 -0.10 7.09 1.55
N ASP A 21 -0.86 7.69 0.63
CA ASP A 21 -1.47 9.01 0.82
C ASP A 21 -2.44 8.99 2.02
N ALA A 22 -3.27 7.95 2.13
CA ALA A 22 -4.21 7.80 3.25
C ALA A 22 -3.51 7.63 4.61
N VAL A 23 -2.40 6.88 4.65
CA VAL A 23 -1.59 6.75 5.87
C VAL A 23 -0.94 8.08 6.24
N SER A 24 -0.40 8.81 5.26
CA SER A 24 0.22 10.12 5.48
C SER A 24 -0.79 11.14 6.02
N GLU A 25 -2.00 11.16 5.46
CA GLU A 25 -3.09 12.00 5.96
C GLU A 25 -3.49 11.63 7.39
N TRP A 26 -3.58 10.33 7.69
CA TRP A 26 -3.90 9.86 9.03
C TRP A 26 -2.84 10.26 10.07
N VAL A 27 -1.55 10.11 9.75
CA VAL A 27 -0.44 10.55 10.60
C VAL A 27 -0.54 12.05 10.89
N GLY A 28 -0.74 12.88 9.86
CA GLY A 28 -0.86 14.33 10.03
C GLY A 28 -2.04 14.76 10.92
N ARG A 29 -3.11 13.97 11.00
CA ARG A 29 -4.22 14.21 11.96
C ARG A 29 -3.87 13.75 13.37
N ALA A 30 -3.09 12.68 13.51
CA ALA A 30 -2.75 12.06 14.80
C ALA A 30 -1.69 12.86 15.58
N GLU A 31 -0.75 13.52 14.89
CA GLU A 31 0.22 14.45 15.48
C GLU A 31 -0.44 15.61 16.26
N GLY A 32 -1.74 15.87 16.02
CA GLY A 32 -2.53 16.86 16.74
C GLY A 32 -3.06 16.42 18.13
N GLY A 33 -2.83 15.19 18.60
CA GLY A 33 -3.43 14.75 19.87
C GLY A 33 -2.99 13.43 20.53
N VAL A 34 -2.02 12.67 20.00
CA VAL A 34 -1.58 11.38 20.59
C VAL A 34 -0.05 11.29 20.62
N ALA A 35 0.51 10.50 21.55
CA ALA A 35 1.95 10.25 21.68
C ALA A 35 2.56 9.78 20.34
N CYS A 36 3.56 10.54 19.87
CA CYS A 36 4.16 10.50 18.53
C CYS A 36 4.65 9.11 18.10
N ASP A 37 5.30 8.36 19.01
CA ASP A 37 6.05 7.15 18.66
C ASP A 37 5.15 5.98 18.23
N ALA A 38 4.01 5.78 18.92
CA ALA A 38 3.09 4.69 18.60
C ALA A 38 2.35 4.92 17.26
N VAL A 39 2.19 6.18 16.87
CA VAL A 39 1.59 6.56 15.58
C VAL A 39 2.55 6.26 14.44
N GLU A 40 3.84 6.57 14.62
CA GLU A 40 4.88 6.32 13.62
C GLU A 40 5.06 4.81 13.37
N ASP A 41 5.16 4.00 14.43
CA ASP A 41 5.26 2.53 14.32
C ASP A 41 4.06 1.91 13.59
N LEU A 42 2.86 2.41 13.90
CA LEU A 42 1.64 1.95 13.22
C LEU A 42 1.61 2.41 11.76
N ALA A 43 2.06 3.63 11.45
CA ALA A 43 2.16 4.12 10.07
C ALA A 43 3.09 3.23 9.23
N VAL A 44 4.28 2.90 9.75
CA VAL A 44 5.21 1.98 9.09
C VAL A 44 4.57 0.63 8.85
N THR A 45 3.88 0.08 9.86
CA THR A 45 3.18 -1.22 9.74
C THR A 45 2.11 -1.18 8.65
N LEU A 46 1.31 -0.11 8.59
CA LEU A 46 0.27 0.06 7.57
C LEU A 46 0.85 0.14 6.16
N LEU A 47 1.95 0.87 5.98
CA LEU A 47 2.60 0.98 4.68
C LEU A 47 3.18 -0.37 4.21
N VAL A 48 3.72 -1.18 5.13
CA VAL A 48 4.15 -2.57 4.81
C VAL A 48 2.95 -3.41 4.35
N ILE A 49 1.81 -3.32 5.04
CA ILE A 49 0.60 -4.06 4.66
C ILE A 49 0.13 -3.65 3.26
N ILE A 50 0.11 -2.36 2.98
CA ILE A 50 -0.28 -1.81 1.68
C ILE A 50 0.63 -2.33 0.56
N GLU A 51 1.95 -2.34 0.78
CA GLU A 51 2.92 -2.89 -0.18
C GLU A 51 2.66 -4.38 -0.47
N GLN A 52 2.39 -5.18 0.57
CA GLN A 52 2.07 -6.60 0.40
C GLN A 52 0.74 -6.81 -0.33
N GLN A 53 -0.27 -6.00 -0.05
CA GLN A 53 -1.55 -6.05 -0.76
C GLN A 53 -1.37 -5.73 -2.25
N ALA A 54 -0.56 -4.73 -2.59
CA ALA A 54 -0.26 -4.40 -3.99
C ALA A 54 0.34 -5.60 -4.75
N LYS A 55 1.27 -6.34 -4.12
CA LYS A 55 1.87 -7.56 -4.69
C LYS A 55 0.84 -8.67 -4.89
N VAL A 56 -0.04 -8.89 -3.91
CA VAL A 56 -1.13 -9.87 -4.02
C VAL A 56 -2.11 -9.51 -5.13
N ILE A 57 -2.49 -8.22 -5.23
CA ILE A 57 -3.38 -7.72 -6.29
C ILE A 57 -2.75 -7.93 -7.67
N ALA A 58 -1.44 -7.65 -7.83
CA ALA A 58 -0.71 -7.90 -9.06
C ALA A 58 -0.70 -9.40 -9.43
N GLU A 59 -0.44 -10.27 -8.46
CA GLU A 59 -0.42 -11.72 -8.69
C GLU A 59 -1.82 -12.25 -9.08
N MET A 60 -2.87 -11.77 -8.41
CA MET A 60 -4.25 -12.15 -8.73
C MET A 60 -4.63 -11.76 -10.16
N ALA A 61 -4.24 -10.58 -10.62
CA ALA A 61 -4.51 -10.14 -11.99
C ALA A 61 -3.83 -11.05 -13.03
N LEU A 62 -2.54 -11.37 -12.85
CA LEU A 62 -1.81 -12.28 -13.74
C LEU A 62 -2.45 -13.69 -13.79
N ARG A 63 -2.97 -14.18 -12.67
CA ARG A 63 -3.70 -15.45 -12.61
C ARG A 63 -5.02 -15.37 -13.37
N ILE A 64 -5.76 -14.27 -13.26
CA ILE A 64 -7.01 -14.03 -14.00
C ILE A 64 -6.74 -13.97 -15.52
N GLU A 65 -5.72 -13.23 -15.95
CA GLU A 65 -5.34 -13.13 -17.35
C GLU A 65 -4.98 -14.48 -17.96
N ARG A 66 -4.24 -15.31 -17.21
CA ARG A 66 -3.91 -16.69 -17.63
C ARG A 66 -5.16 -17.54 -17.80
N LEU A 67 -6.05 -17.52 -16.82
CA LEU A 67 -7.32 -18.28 -16.89
C LEU A 67 -8.25 -17.80 -18.01
N ALA A 68 -8.20 -16.52 -18.37
CA ALA A 68 -8.98 -15.97 -19.49
C ALA A 68 -8.38 -16.32 -20.86
N SER A 69 -7.14 -16.81 -20.90
CA SER A 69 -6.42 -17.17 -22.12
C SER A 69 -6.48 -18.68 -22.45
N ASP A 70 -7.01 -19.49 -21.52
CA ASP A 70 -7.25 -20.94 -21.66
C ASP A 70 -8.68 -21.22 -22.13
#